data_AF-A0A5C7PLH9-F1
#
_entry.id   AF-A0A5C7PLH9-F1
#
_cell.length_a   1.000
_cell.length_b   1.000
_cell.length_c   1.000
_cell.angle_alpha   90.00
_cell.angle_beta   90.00
_cell.angle_gamma   90.00
#
_symmetry.space_group_name_H-M   'P 1'
#
loop_
_entity.id
_entity.type
_entity.pdbx_description
1 polymer ?
#
loop_
_entity_poly.entity_id
_entity_poly.type
_entity_poly.pdbx_seq_one_letter_code
_entity_poly.pdbx_strand_id
1 'polypeptide(L)'
;MARNEWYTDNANRRYPFAVEPPAAALSTPANTLPNSALVDCGVVCLHGGGFVPGRDRVWVSDVATSPTHVQLTLSSNAPGIADTIENPGGNPLIFDIPRTAPENTPVFGSCEIAGPGSCPEYLLWHGFVVVGRISELAGWAENVRSGPLLASAHLLEPHCVQSLQGAYVRSLSIANRRRTRTTDIPGVARDIVPIATCRQGAQRFVAGYNCEIGYDTAQNGLVFAARRGEGAGEPCGEVPAYDGEEPVPDSAL
;
A
#
# COMPACT_ATOMS: atom_id res chain seq x y z
N MET A 1 -27.77 3.80 -12.32
CA MET A 1 -28.16 2.75 -13.28
C MET A 1 -27.08 2.67 -14.35
N ALA A 2 -26.52 1.49 -14.58
CA ALA A 2 -25.63 1.27 -15.73
C ALA A 2 -26.45 1.47 -17.01
N ARG A 3 -25.95 2.30 -17.94
CA ARG A 3 -26.59 2.50 -19.25
C ARG A 3 -26.28 1.28 -20.14
N ASN A 4 -27.12 1.01 -21.15
CA ASN A 4 -26.87 -0.03 -22.16
C ASN A 4 -25.50 0.11 -22.85
N GLU A 5 -24.92 1.31 -22.81
CA GLU A 5 -23.58 1.60 -23.32
C GLU A 5 -22.46 1.05 -22.43
N TRP A 6 -22.68 0.81 -21.13
CA TRP A 6 -21.62 0.38 -20.20
C TRP A 6 -21.02 -0.98 -20.55
N TYR A 7 -21.84 -1.94 -20.99
CA TYR A 7 -21.35 -3.25 -21.44
C TYR A 7 -20.53 -3.12 -22.74
N THR A 8 -20.99 -2.29 -23.66
CA THR A 8 -20.35 -2.04 -24.96
C THR A 8 -19.06 -1.22 -24.82
N ASP A 9 -19.03 -0.27 -23.89
CA ASP A 9 -17.86 0.54 -23.53
C ASP A 9 -16.78 -0.34 -22.89
N ASN A 10 -17.18 -1.26 -22.00
CA ASN A 10 -16.26 -2.23 -21.40
C ASN A 10 -15.74 -3.27 -22.40
N ALA A 11 -16.56 -3.72 -23.35
CA ALA A 11 -16.15 -4.69 -24.37
C ALA A 11 -15.04 -4.14 -25.30
N ASN A 12 -14.93 -2.82 -25.43
CA ASN A 12 -13.90 -2.14 -26.22
C ASN A 12 -12.76 -1.56 -25.37
N ARG A 13 -12.79 -1.73 -24.04
CA ARG A 13 -11.70 -1.28 -23.15
C ARG A 13 -10.52 -2.23 -23.27
N ARG A 14 -9.31 -1.65 -23.30
CA ARG A 14 -8.05 -2.38 -23.16
C ARG A 14 -7.69 -2.57 -21.68
N TYR A 15 -8.66 -2.98 -20.86
CA TYR A 15 -8.45 -3.19 -19.43
C TYR A 15 -7.24 -4.12 -19.19
N PRO A 16 -6.34 -3.83 -18.23
CA PRO A 16 -6.39 -2.75 -17.22
C PRO A 16 -5.80 -1.39 -17.68
N PHE A 17 -5.55 -1.21 -18.98
CA PHE A 17 -4.91 -0.02 -19.54
C PHE A 17 -5.88 0.98 -20.16
N ALA A 18 -5.61 2.26 -19.90
CA ALA A 18 -6.19 3.39 -20.60
C ALA A 18 -5.37 3.74 -21.85
N VAL A 19 -6.04 4.17 -22.91
CA VAL A 19 -5.40 4.76 -24.09
C VAL A 19 -5.67 6.26 -24.08
N GLU A 20 -4.66 7.08 -23.80
CA GLU A 20 -4.78 8.54 -23.92
C GLU A 20 -4.47 8.97 -25.37
N PRO A 21 -5.33 9.76 -26.04
CA PRO A 21 -4.95 10.41 -27.29
C PRO A 21 -3.80 11.42 -27.04
N PRO A 22 -2.79 11.52 -27.92
CA PRO A 22 -2.69 10.93 -29.25
C PRO A 22 -1.96 9.57 -29.28
N ALA A 23 -1.73 8.89 -28.15
CA ALA A 23 -0.94 7.65 -28.10
C ALA A 23 -1.51 6.54 -29.00
N ALA A 24 -2.83 6.52 -29.25
CA ALA A 24 -3.45 5.64 -30.24
C ALA A 24 -2.83 5.80 -31.65
N ALA A 25 -2.47 7.04 -32.04
CA ALA A 25 -1.86 7.35 -33.33
C ALA A 25 -0.35 7.01 -33.40
N LEU A 26 0.27 6.69 -32.26
CA LEU A 26 1.69 6.29 -32.15
C LEU A 26 1.85 4.80 -31.78
N SER A 27 0.74 4.05 -31.68
CA SER A 27 0.75 2.64 -31.32
C SER A 27 1.29 1.80 -32.48
N THR A 28 2.54 1.37 -32.36
CA THR A 28 3.12 0.32 -33.20
C THR A 28 2.93 -1.03 -32.51
N PRO A 29 3.03 -2.17 -33.25
CA PRO A 29 3.07 -3.48 -32.61
C PRO A 29 4.17 -3.60 -31.55
N ALA A 30 5.31 -2.92 -31.75
CA ALA A 30 6.43 -2.86 -30.80
C ALA A 30 6.11 -2.10 -29.50
N ASN A 31 5.10 -1.22 -29.52
CA ASN A 31 4.64 -0.41 -28.39
C ASN A 31 3.20 -0.76 -27.98
N THR A 32 2.73 -1.96 -28.30
CA THR A 32 1.39 -2.42 -27.91
C THR A 32 1.53 -3.76 -27.20
N LEU A 33 1.26 -3.77 -25.89
CA LEU A 33 1.25 -5.01 -25.11
C LEU A 33 0.17 -5.96 -25.67
N PRO A 34 0.42 -7.29 -25.70
CA PRO A 34 -0.62 -8.24 -26.07
C PRO A 34 -1.81 -8.14 -25.11
N ASN A 35 -3.02 -7.97 -25.64
CA ASN A 35 -4.25 -7.84 -24.81
C ASN A 35 -4.52 -9.08 -23.93
N SER A 36 -3.96 -10.23 -24.31
CA SER A 36 -4.07 -11.52 -23.61
C SER A 36 -3.05 -11.67 -22.48
N ALA A 37 -2.03 -10.80 -22.39
CA ALA A 37 -0.90 -10.97 -21.49
C ALA A 37 -1.22 -10.59 -20.05
N LEU A 38 -2.00 -9.52 -19.86
CA LEU A 38 -2.34 -8.96 -18.56
C LEU A 38 -3.86 -8.82 -18.49
N VAL A 39 -4.47 -9.57 -17.58
CA VAL A 39 -5.92 -9.66 -17.42
C VAL A 39 -6.42 -8.63 -16.40
N ASP A 40 -5.62 -8.36 -15.38
CA ASP A 40 -5.94 -7.42 -14.31
C ASP A 40 -4.65 -6.85 -13.71
N CYS A 41 -4.75 -5.68 -13.09
CA CYS A 41 -3.66 -5.03 -12.39
C CYS A 41 -4.22 -4.03 -11.39
N GLY A 42 -3.66 -4.01 -10.19
CA GLY A 42 -4.03 -3.05 -9.15
C GLY A 42 -2.81 -2.60 -8.38
N VAL A 43 -2.73 -1.30 -8.10
CA VAL A 43 -1.60 -0.69 -7.40
C VAL A 43 -2.11 0.22 -6.28
N VAL A 44 -1.46 0.15 -5.12
CA VAL A 44 -1.69 1.00 -3.97
C VAL A 44 -0.43 1.84 -3.74
N CYS A 45 -0.54 3.15 -3.96
CA CYS A 45 0.50 4.12 -3.66
C CYS A 45 0.36 4.62 -2.22
N LEU A 46 1.38 4.40 -1.40
CA LEU A 46 1.42 4.84 0.00
C LEU A 46 1.85 6.31 0.11
N HIS A 47 1.81 6.83 1.33
CA HIS A 47 2.05 8.25 1.60
C HIS A 47 3.36 8.78 1.00
N GLY A 48 4.47 8.06 1.18
CA GLY A 48 5.77 8.49 0.66
C GLY A 48 5.91 8.44 -0.85
N GLY A 49 5.04 7.70 -1.56
CA GLY A 49 5.01 7.72 -3.03
C GLY A 49 4.57 9.08 -3.60
N GLY A 50 3.83 9.87 -2.81
CA GLY A 50 3.43 11.23 -3.18
C GLY A 50 2.40 11.31 -4.32
N PHE A 51 1.75 10.19 -4.64
CA PHE A 51 0.84 10.05 -5.77
C PHE A 51 -0.49 10.79 -5.55
N VAL A 52 -0.77 11.80 -6.39
CA VAL A 52 -2.00 12.57 -6.42
C VAL A 52 -2.90 12.09 -7.56
N PRO A 53 -4.07 11.48 -7.27
CA PRO A 53 -5.04 11.09 -8.30
C PRO A 53 -5.41 12.25 -9.23
N GLY A 54 -5.50 11.98 -10.54
CA GLY A 54 -5.84 12.98 -11.56
C GLY A 54 -4.65 13.82 -12.05
N ARG A 55 -3.62 14.04 -11.22
CA ARG A 55 -2.35 14.68 -11.62
C ARG A 55 -1.32 13.65 -12.06
N ASP A 56 -1.11 12.64 -11.24
CA ASP A 56 -0.08 11.64 -11.44
C ASP A 56 -0.64 10.45 -12.23
N ARG A 57 0.26 9.66 -12.82
CA ARG A 57 -0.04 8.52 -13.70
C ARG A 57 0.86 7.35 -13.35
N VAL A 58 0.38 6.14 -13.61
CA VAL A 58 1.15 4.89 -13.54
C VAL A 58 1.13 4.27 -14.93
N TRP A 59 2.26 3.76 -15.40
CA TRP A 59 2.35 3.08 -16.69
C TRP A 59 3.35 1.93 -16.67
N VAL A 60 3.24 1.03 -17.63
CA VAL A 60 4.28 0.05 -17.92
C VAL A 60 5.45 0.73 -18.62
N SER A 61 6.60 0.77 -17.97
CA SER A 61 7.82 1.38 -18.51
C SER A 61 8.74 0.36 -19.19
N ASP A 62 8.72 -0.89 -18.73
CA ASP A 62 9.62 -1.93 -19.22
C ASP A 62 8.99 -3.33 -19.12
N VAL A 63 9.36 -4.20 -20.07
CA VAL A 63 9.07 -5.65 -20.03
C VAL A 63 10.35 -6.41 -20.40
N ALA A 64 11.11 -6.82 -19.40
CA ALA A 64 12.33 -7.60 -19.60
C ALA A 64 12.01 -9.10 -19.57
N THR A 65 12.81 -9.89 -20.28
CA THR A 65 12.62 -11.34 -20.35
C THR A 65 13.92 -12.05 -19.99
N SER A 66 13.77 -13.16 -19.28
CA SER A 66 14.84 -14.13 -19.02
C SER A 66 14.35 -15.53 -19.42
N PRO A 67 15.21 -16.57 -19.48
CA PRO A 67 14.78 -17.92 -19.84
C PRO A 67 13.67 -18.49 -18.95
N THR A 68 13.56 -18.01 -17.71
CA THR A 68 12.62 -18.54 -16.71
C THR A 68 11.54 -17.55 -16.30
N HIS A 69 11.75 -16.25 -16.49
CA HIS A 69 10.85 -15.20 -16.03
C HIS A 69 10.57 -14.13 -17.09
N VAL A 70 9.49 -13.39 -16.87
CA VAL A 70 9.17 -12.12 -17.51
C VAL A 70 9.06 -11.09 -16.40
N GLN A 71 9.82 -10.01 -16.49
CA GLN A 71 9.79 -8.93 -15.53
C GLN A 71 8.99 -7.77 -16.11
N LEU A 72 7.90 -7.40 -15.45
CA LEU A 72 7.08 -6.24 -15.80
C LEU A 72 7.39 -5.10 -14.84
N THR A 73 7.75 -3.95 -15.38
CA THR A 73 8.11 -2.77 -14.59
C THR A 73 7.05 -1.69 -14.76
N LEU A 74 6.48 -1.24 -13.65
CA LEU A 74 5.63 -0.06 -13.58
C LEU A 74 6.42 1.14 -13.07
N SER A 75 6.15 2.30 -13.66
CA SER A 75 6.69 3.59 -13.23
C SER A 75 5.57 4.60 -13.03
N SER A 76 5.88 5.69 -12.31
CA SER A 76 4.97 6.80 -12.09
C SER A 76 5.71 8.13 -12.15
N ASN A 77 5.01 9.21 -12.48
CA ASN A 77 5.51 10.58 -12.39
C ASN A 77 5.28 11.20 -11.00
N ALA A 78 4.75 10.44 -10.03
CA ALA A 78 4.63 10.89 -8.66
C ALA A 78 6.02 11.15 -8.04
N PRO A 79 6.21 12.23 -7.26
CA PRO A 79 7.55 12.68 -6.84
C PRO A 79 8.39 11.64 -6.10
N GLY A 80 7.78 10.78 -5.29
CA GLY A 80 8.51 9.73 -4.54
C GLY A 80 8.85 8.49 -5.37
N ILE A 81 8.31 8.38 -6.59
CA ILE A 81 8.42 7.21 -7.47
C ILE A 81 9.19 7.55 -8.74
N ALA A 82 9.05 8.78 -9.23
CA ALA A 82 9.60 9.23 -10.50
C ALA A 82 11.13 9.12 -10.55
N ASP A 83 11.62 8.77 -11.73
CA ASP A 83 13.01 8.95 -12.11
C ASP A 83 13.28 10.45 -12.27
N THR A 84 14.08 10.99 -11.35
CA THR A 84 14.42 12.42 -11.30
C THR A 84 15.90 12.57 -11.03
N ILE A 85 16.40 13.80 -11.16
CA ILE A 85 17.81 14.11 -10.82
C ILE A 85 18.12 13.75 -9.36
N GLU A 86 17.15 13.92 -8.45
CA GLU A 86 17.29 13.61 -7.03
C GLU A 86 17.09 12.12 -6.71
N ASN A 87 16.50 11.36 -7.65
CA ASN A 87 16.19 9.94 -7.50
C ASN A 87 16.47 9.19 -8.82
N PRO A 88 17.76 9.01 -9.19
CA PRO A 88 18.13 8.43 -10.48
C PRO A 88 17.71 6.96 -10.56
N GLY A 89 17.00 6.61 -11.63
CA GLY A 89 16.40 5.29 -11.83
C GLY A 89 14.99 5.15 -11.23
N GLY A 90 14.53 6.15 -10.46
CA GLY A 90 13.23 6.13 -9.80
C GLY A 90 13.10 5.01 -8.77
N ASN A 91 11.86 4.80 -8.31
CA ASN A 91 11.49 3.68 -7.44
C ASN A 91 10.42 2.82 -8.12
N PRO A 92 10.76 2.11 -9.21
CA PRO A 92 9.77 1.37 -9.98
C PRO A 92 9.18 0.19 -9.20
N LEU A 93 7.93 -0.15 -9.53
CA LEU A 93 7.28 -1.36 -9.03
C LEU A 93 7.51 -2.49 -10.01
N ILE A 94 8.15 -3.55 -9.54
CA ILE A 94 8.61 -4.65 -10.37
C ILE A 94 7.81 -5.91 -10.04
N PHE A 95 7.26 -6.55 -11.08
CA PHE A 95 6.63 -7.86 -10.98
C PHE A 95 7.52 -8.89 -11.67
N ASP A 96 7.96 -9.89 -10.93
CA ASP A 96 8.73 -11.01 -11.46
C ASP A 96 7.80 -12.20 -11.70
N ILE A 97 7.52 -12.49 -12.97
CA ILE A 97 6.50 -13.44 -13.40
C ILE A 97 7.18 -14.71 -13.94
N PRO A 98 7.00 -15.88 -13.31
CA PRO A 98 7.50 -17.13 -13.87
C PRO A 98 6.86 -17.43 -15.23
N ARG A 99 7.65 -17.85 -16.23
CA ARG A 99 7.11 -18.28 -17.53
C ARG A 99 6.21 -19.52 -17.45
N THR A 100 6.30 -20.25 -16.34
CA THR A 100 5.47 -21.40 -16.02
C THR A 100 4.19 -21.03 -15.26
N ALA A 101 3.96 -19.74 -14.96
CA ALA A 101 2.77 -19.29 -14.27
C ALA A 101 1.52 -19.66 -15.08
N PRO A 102 0.53 -20.33 -14.46
CA PRO A 102 -0.76 -20.59 -15.09
C PRO A 102 -1.48 -19.29 -15.46
N GLU A 103 -2.32 -19.32 -16.50
CA GLU A 103 -3.22 -18.20 -16.80
C GLU A 103 -4.10 -17.87 -15.58
N ASN A 104 -4.39 -16.58 -15.42
CA ASN A 104 -5.14 -15.98 -14.32
C ASN A 104 -4.47 -16.09 -12.94
N THR A 105 -3.15 -16.27 -12.89
CA THR A 105 -2.40 -16.27 -11.62
C THR A 105 -2.09 -14.83 -11.19
N PRO A 106 -2.42 -14.42 -9.95
CA PRO A 106 -1.98 -13.13 -9.43
C PRO A 106 -0.50 -13.21 -9.03
N VAL A 107 0.27 -12.20 -9.44
CA VAL A 107 1.66 -11.98 -9.04
C VAL A 107 1.71 -10.66 -8.30
N PHE A 108 2.32 -10.65 -7.13
CA PHE A 108 2.41 -9.47 -6.28
C PHE A 108 3.79 -8.82 -6.39
N GLY A 109 3.82 -7.50 -6.26
CA GLY A 109 5.05 -6.72 -6.23
C GLY A 109 4.97 -5.68 -5.13
N SER A 110 6.13 -5.33 -4.59
CA SER A 110 6.30 -4.22 -3.65
C SER A 110 7.55 -3.42 -4.03
N CYS A 111 7.54 -2.14 -3.68
CA CYS A 111 8.71 -1.28 -3.79
C CYS A 111 8.93 -0.59 -2.44
N GLU A 112 10.07 -0.90 -1.84
CA GLU A 112 10.50 -0.44 -0.53
C GLU A 112 11.77 0.38 -0.70
N ILE A 113 11.88 1.49 0.03
CA ILE A 113 13.06 2.34 0.07
C ILE A 113 13.62 2.41 1.49
N ALA A 114 14.84 2.91 1.64
CA ALA A 114 15.37 3.22 2.96
C ALA A 114 14.45 4.22 3.69
N GLY A 115 14.01 3.86 4.90
CA GLY A 115 13.15 4.72 5.71
C GLY A 115 13.90 5.90 6.34
N PRO A 116 13.21 6.98 6.71
CA PRO A 116 13.81 8.05 7.49
C PRO A 116 14.11 7.59 8.93
N GLY A 117 15.29 7.95 9.45
CA GLY A 117 15.66 7.71 10.85
C GLY A 117 16.03 6.25 11.14
N SER A 118 15.40 5.64 12.16
CA SER A 118 15.71 4.28 12.62
C SER A 118 14.89 3.17 11.96
N CYS A 119 14.01 3.51 11.00
CA CYS A 119 13.24 2.52 10.26
C CYS A 119 14.03 2.04 9.03
N PRO A 120 14.36 0.74 8.92
CA PRO A 120 15.25 0.26 7.87
C PRO A 120 14.63 0.38 6.47
N GLU A 121 13.35 0.07 6.33
CA GLU A 121 12.64 0.04 5.05
C GLU A 121 11.30 0.78 5.16
N TYR A 122 10.85 1.37 4.06
CA TYR A 122 9.62 2.14 3.92
C TYR A 122 8.95 1.77 2.61
N LEU A 123 7.77 1.15 2.70
CA LEU A 123 6.99 0.74 1.54
C LEU A 123 6.42 1.99 0.83
N LEU A 124 6.83 2.23 -0.41
CA LEU A 124 6.34 3.35 -1.22
C LEU A 124 5.03 3.03 -1.92
N TRP A 125 4.96 1.83 -2.50
CA TRP A 125 3.81 1.34 -3.24
C TRP A 125 3.93 -0.16 -3.46
N HIS A 126 2.80 -0.81 -3.61
CA HIS A 126 2.70 -2.24 -3.85
C HIS A 126 1.49 -2.54 -4.72
N GLY A 127 1.42 -3.74 -5.27
CA GLY A 127 0.31 -4.09 -6.14
C GLY A 127 0.29 -5.55 -6.53
N PHE A 128 -0.59 -5.84 -7.48
CA PHE A 128 -0.69 -7.14 -8.12
C PHE A 128 -0.90 -6.99 -9.62
N VAL A 129 -0.52 -8.02 -10.36
CA VAL A 129 -0.88 -8.23 -11.76
C VAL A 129 -1.45 -9.63 -11.92
N VAL A 130 -2.53 -9.77 -12.69
CA VAL A 130 -3.08 -11.08 -13.05
C VAL A 130 -2.63 -11.38 -14.47
N VAL A 131 -1.82 -12.42 -14.60
CA VAL A 131 -1.21 -12.79 -15.87
C VAL A 131 -2.17 -13.63 -16.68
N GLY A 132 -2.30 -13.35 -17.97
CA GLY A 132 -3.00 -14.22 -18.90
C GLY A 132 -1.99 -15.14 -19.59
N ARG A 133 -1.89 -15.05 -20.92
CA ARG A 133 -0.95 -15.84 -21.71
C ARG A 133 0.47 -15.28 -21.64
N ILE A 134 1.23 -15.74 -20.65
CA ILE A 134 2.61 -15.29 -20.43
C ILE A 134 3.54 -15.60 -21.61
N SER A 135 3.27 -16.67 -22.36
CA SER A 135 4.03 -17.02 -23.57
C SER A 135 3.88 -15.98 -24.69
N GLU A 136 2.70 -15.37 -24.83
CA GLU A 136 2.47 -14.28 -25.80
C GLU A 136 3.22 -13.01 -25.36
N LEU A 137 3.23 -12.70 -24.05
CA LEU A 137 4.01 -11.57 -23.53
C LEU A 137 5.51 -11.77 -23.73
N ALA A 138 6.03 -12.96 -23.41
CA ALA A 138 7.43 -13.29 -23.57
C ALA A 138 7.84 -13.24 -25.05
N GLY A 139 7.06 -13.86 -25.94
CA GLY A 139 7.30 -13.85 -27.37
C GLY A 139 7.25 -12.44 -27.96
N TRP A 140 6.32 -11.59 -27.50
CA TRP A 140 6.28 -10.18 -27.90
C TRP A 140 7.52 -9.42 -27.42
N ALA A 141 7.92 -9.58 -26.16
CA ALA A 141 9.07 -8.88 -25.59
C ALA A 141 10.41 -9.29 -26.22
N GLU A 142 10.54 -10.56 -26.64
CA GLU A 142 11.74 -11.06 -27.32
C GLU A 142 11.82 -10.68 -28.80
N ASN A 143 10.69 -10.69 -29.52
CA ASN A 143 10.69 -10.68 -30.98
C ASN A 143 10.08 -9.42 -31.61
N VAL A 144 9.27 -8.68 -30.87
CA VAL A 144 8.48 -7.54 -31.39
C VAL A 144 8.89 -6.24 -30.72
N ARG A 145 9.16 -6.27 -29.42
CA ARG A 145 9.56 -5.09 -28.66
C ARG A 145 10.92 -4.58 -29.16
N SER A 146 11.00 -3.27 -29.36
CA SER A 146 12.26 -2.58 -29.64
C SER A 146 12.36 -1.30 -28.81
N GLY A 147 13.35 -1.22 -27.92
CA GLY A 147 13.59 -0.02 -27.12
C GLY A 147 12.63 0.19 -25.94
N PRO A 148 12.65 1.39 -25.32
CA PRO A 148 11.82 1.72 -24.17
C PRO A 148 10.35 1.87 -24.58
N LEU A 149 9.44 1.50 -23.68
CA LEU A 149 8.01 1.64 -23.92
C LEU A 149 7.56 3.10 -23.76
N LEU A 150 6.62 3.51 -24.61
CA LEU A 150 6.02 4.84 -24.50
C LEU A 150 5.05 4.86 -23.33
N ALA A 151 5.33 5.70 -22.32
CA ALA A 151 4.49 5.84 -21.13
C ALA A 151 3.01 6.07 -21.47
N SER A 152 2.72 6.87 -22.49
CA SER A 152 1.35 7.21 -22.92
C SER A 152 0.57 6.07 -23.56
N ALA A 153 1.24 4.99 -24.00
CA ALA A 153 0.61 3.83 -24.64
C ALA A 153 0.19 2.72 -23.66
N HIS A 154 0.70 2.77 -22.41
CA HIS A 154 0.51 1.72 -21.40
C HIS A 154 0.13 2.29 -20.04
N LEU A 155 -0.69 3.35 -20.05
CA LEU A 155 -1.20 3.96 -18.83
C LEU A 155 -2.16 3.01 -18.14
N LEU A 156 -1.94 2.77 -16.85
CA LEU A 156 -2.89 2.02 -16.05
C LEU A 156 -4.16 2.84 -15.85
N GLU A 157 -5.34 2.20 -15.89
CA GLU A 157 -6.59 2.91 -15.65
C GLU A 157 -6.57 3.57 -14.25
N PRO A 158 -7.06 4.82 -14.10
CA PRO A 158 -7.08 5.49 -12.80
C PRO A 158 -7.78 4.72 -11.69
N HIS A 159 -8.77 3.89 -12.02
CA HIS A 159 -9.49 3.05 -11.04
C HIS A 159 -8.67 1.85 -10.54
N CYS A 160 -7.60 1.49 -11.24
CA CYS A 160 -6.65 0.46 -10.82
C CYS A 160 -5.57 1.02 -9.88
N VAL A 161 -5.52 2.34 -9.67
CA VAL A 161 -4.54 3.01 -8.81
C VAL A 161 -5.24 3.61 -7.61
N GLN A 162 -4.95 3.07 -6.43
CA GLN A 162 -5.39 3.62 -5.16
C GLN A 162 -4.28 4.51 -4.58
N SER A 163 -4.62 5.73 -4.16
CA SER A 163 -3.71 6.58 -3.39
C SER A 163 -4.09 6.57 -1.91
N LEU A 164 -3.10 6.35 -1.06
CA LEU A 164 -3.15 6.58 0.38
C LEU A 164 -2.39 7.87 0.76
N GLN A 165 -2.10 8.74 -0.22
CA GLN A 165 -1.55 10.05 0.08
C GLN A 165 -2.55 10.85 0.93
N GLY A 166 -2.11 11.29 2.10
CA GLY A 166 -2.98 11.98 3.05
C GLY A 166 -3.75 11.06 4.00
N ALA A 167 -3.72 9.74 3.77
CA ALA A 167 -4.27 8.72 4.66
C ALA A 167 -3.23 8.31 5.70
N TYR A 168 -3.06 9.14 6.72
CA TYR A 168 -2.17 8.87 7.85
C TYR A 168 -2.82 9.34 9.16
N VAL A 169 -2.34 8.78 10.27
CA VAL A 169 -2.75 9.21 11.60
C VAL A 169 -2.14 10.59 11.88
N ARG A 170 -2.97 11.63 11.92
CA ARG A 170 -2.54 13.02 12.15
C ARG A 170 -2.29 13.33 13.62
N SER A 171 -3.02 12.65 14.50
CA SER A 171 -2.88 12.80 15.94
C SER A 171 -3.27 11.50 16.64
N LEU A 172 -2.58 11.22 17.74
CA LEU A 172 -2.97 10.21 18.71
C LEU A 172 -3.22 10.95 20.03
N SER A 173 -4.47 10.97 20.48
CA SER A 173 -4.80 11.49 21.81
C SER A 173 -4.81 10.34 22.80
N ILE A 174 -3.90 10.37 23.76
CA ILE A 174 -3.86 9.39 24.86
C ILE A 174 -4.37 10.08 26.11
N ALA A 175 -5.59 9.76 26.52
CA ALA A 175 -6.17 10.25 27.75
C ALA A 175 -6.13 9.14 28.81
N ASN A 176 -5.07 9.12 29.61
CA ASN A 176 -5.01 8.22 30.76
C ASN A 176 -5.58 8.93 31.99
N ARG A 177 -6.62 8.34 32.61
CA ARG A 177 -7.04 8.75 33.95
C ARG A 177 -6.01 8.22 34.96
N ARG A 178 -5.50 9.10 35.82
CA ARG A 178 -4.49 8.77 36.84
C ARG A 178 -5.00 7.65 37.76
N ARG A 179 -4.35 6.48 37.74
CA ARG A 179 -4.80 5.31 38.53
C ARG A 179 -4.48 5.40 40.03
N THR A 180 -3.50 6.21 40.47
CA THR A 180 -2.91 6.06 41.82
C THR A 180 -2.68 7.31 42.68
N ARG A 181 -3.23 8.52 42.39
CA ARG A 181 -3.03 9.68 43.29
C ARG A 181 -4.23 10.63 43.41
N THR A 182 -4.58 10.98 44.65
CA THR A 182 -5.63 11.96 45.00
C THR A 182 -5.24 13.42 44.71
N THR A 183 -3.98 13.70 44.39
CA THR A 183 -3.49 15.08 44.14
C THR A 183 -2.56 15.12 42.94
N ASP A 184 -2.97 15.88 41.92
CA ASP A 184 -2.14 16.22 40.77
C ASP A 184 -0.87 16.96 41.19
N ILE A 185 0.25 16.63 40.54
CA ILE A 185 1.46 17.45 40.61
C ILE A 185 1.43 18.28 39.32
N PRO A 186 1.09 19.58 39.39
CA PRO A 186 1.05 20.43 38.21
C PRO A 186 2.42 20.46 37.52
N GLY A 187 2.44 20.41 36.19
CA GLY A 187 3.64 20.70 35.40
C GLY A 187 4.55 19.52 35.05
N VAL A 188 4.22 18.27 35.43
CA VAL A 188 4.99 17.09 35.01
C VAL A 188 4.26 16.35 33.90
N ALA A 189 4.56 16.70 32.64
CA ALA A 189 4.24 15.84 31.51
C ALA A 189 5.08 14.55 31.64
N ARG A 190 4.45 13.39 31.51
CA ARG A 190 5.18 12.12 31.43
C ARG A 190 5.55 11.85 29.98
N ASP A 191 6.74 11.32 29.77
CA ASP A 191 7.20 10.92 28.45
C ASP A 191 6.38 9.75 27.91
N ILE A 192 5.97 9.86 26.65
CA ILE A 192 5.38 8.75 25.91
C ILE A 192 6.54 7.85 25.48
N VAL A 193 6.58 6.62 25.98
CA VAL A 193 7.59 5.63 25.58
C VAL A 193 7.04 4.75 24.47
N PRO A 194 7.54 4.86 23.23
CA PRO A 194 7.16 3.94 22.16
C PRO A 194 7.70 2.54 22.47
N ILE A 195 6.81 1.56 22.62
CA ILE A 195 7.18 0.15 22.87
C ILE A 195 7.66 -0.56 21.60
N ALA A 196 7.30 -0.04 20.44
CA ALA A 196 7.75 -0.52 19.14
C ALA A 196 7.68 0.64 18.13
N THR A 197 8.67 0.72 17.26
CA THR A 197 8.68 1.62 16.10
C THR A 197 8.68 0.78 14.82
N CYS A 198 8.40 1.41 13.68
CA CYS A 198 8.54 0.80 12.36
C CYS A 198 7.69 -0.47 12.15
N ARG A 199 6.52 -0.57 12.80
CA ARG A 199 5.58 -1.68 12.59
C ARG A 199 4.91 -1.52 11.23
N GLN A 200 5.03 -2.54 10.39
CA GLN A 200 4.52 -2.57 9.02
C GLN A 200 3.66 -3.81 8.76
N GLY A 201 2.88 -3.78 7.69
CA GLY A 201 1.96 -4.84 7.31
C GLY A 201 0.62 -4.76 8.05
N ALA A 202 -0.19 -5.81 7.89
CA ALA A 202 -1.52 -5.89 8.51
C ALA A 202 -1.42 -5.83 10.04
N GLN A 203 -1.79 -4.69 10.62
CA GLN A 203 -1.84 -4.51 12.06
C GLN A 203 -3.19 -4.98 12.58
N ARG A 204 -3.15 -5.91 13.53
CA ARG A 204 -4.33 -6.33 14.28
C ARG A 204 -4.25 -5.73 15.68
N PHE A 205 -5.23 -4.92 16.02
CA PHE A 205 -5.44 -4.51 17.41
C PHE A 205 -6.31 -5.55 18.12
N VAL A 206 -5.94 -5.90 19.35
CA VAL A 206 -6.70 -6.83 20.19
C VAL A 206 -6.95 -6.13 21.52
N ALA A 207 -8.20 -6.18 21.96
CA ALA A 207 -8.63 -5.68 23.25
C ALA A 207 -7.88 -6.43 24.38
N GLY A 208 -7.10 -5.72 25.18
CA GLY A 208 -6.38 -6.26 26.34
C GLY A 208 -6.64 -5.42 27.58
N TYR A 209 -6.61 -6.04 28.77
CA TYR A 209 -6.64 -5.37 30.08
C TYR A 209 -7.69 -4.27 30.25
N ASN A 210 -8.98 -4.63 30.34
CA ASN A 210 -10.08 -3.67 30.47
C ASN A 210 -10.14 -2.63 29.34
N CYS A 211 -9.72 -2.99 28.13
CA CYS A 211 -9.84 -2.15 26.95
C CYS A 211 -10.94 -2.70 26.04
N GLU A 212 -11.84 -1.82 25.61
CA GLU A 212 -12.77 -2.05 24.51
C GLU A 212 -12.22 -1.35 23.27
N ILE A 213 -12.26 -2.03 22.13
CA ILE A 213 -11.90 -1.47 20.83
C ILE A 213 -13.15 -1.40 19.97
N GLY A 214 -13.61 -0.19 19.70
CA GLY A 214 -14.75 0.10 18.83
C GLY A 214 -14.31 0.70 17.50
N TYR A 215 -15.19 0.62 16.50
CA TYR A 215 -15.05 1.37 15.24
C TYR A 215 -16.16 2.42 15.17
N ASP A 216 -15.76 3.69 15.16
CA ASP A 216 -16.66 4.82 14.93
C ASP A 216 -16.77 5.05 13.42
N THR A 217 -17.88 4.60 12.83
CA THR A 217 -18.17 4.76 11.41
C THR A 217 -18.41 6.21 11.00
N ALA A 218 -18.87 7.07 11.92
CA ALA A 218 -19.17 8.46 11.62
C ALA A 218 -17.88 9.30 11.51
N GLN A 219 -16.88 8.96 12.32
CA GLN A 219 -15.57 9.62 12.28
C GLN A 219 -14.49 8.82 11.52
N ASN A 220 -14.84 7.64 11.00
CA ASN A 220 -13.91 6.68 10.39
C ASN A 220 -12.68 6.43 11.29
N GLY A 221 -12.94 6.15 12.57
CA GLY A 221 -11.91 6.03 13.60
C GLY A 221 -12.00 4.74 14.40
N LEU A 222 -10.86 4.25 14.88
CA LEU A 222 -10.82 3.24 15.94
C LEU A 222 -10.84 3.94 17.29
N VAL A 223 -11.75 3.54 18.17
CA VAL A 223 -11.89 4.08 19.52
C VAL A 223 -11.41 3.05 20.52
N PHE A 224 -10.41 3.42 21.32
CA PHE A 224 -9.90 2.60 22.42
C PHE A 224 -10.45 3.19 23.72
N ALA A 225 -11.36 2.47 24.36
CA ALA A 225 -12.00 2.90 25.60
C ALA A 225 -11.62 1.97 26.75
N ALA A 226 -11.55 2.52 27.97
CA ALA A 226 -11.45 1.71 29.16
C ALA A 226 -12.83 1.20 29.56
N ARG A 227 -12.99 -0.12 29.69
CA ARG A 227 -14.24 -0.78 30.10
C ARG A 227 -13.93 -2.00 30.95
N ARG A 228 -14.43 -2.00 32.19
CA ARG A 228 -14.18 -3.07 33.17
C ARG A 228 -14.69 -4.41 32.64
N GLY A 229 -13.86 -5.44 32.67
CA GLY A 229 -14.19 -6.80 32.24
C GLY A 229 -14.05 -7.05 30.74
N GLU A 230 -13.64 -6.06 29.93
CA GLU A 230 -13.43 -6.22 28.49
C GLU A 230 -12.01 -6.68 28.13
N GLY A 231 -11.86 -7.19 26.90
CA GLY A 231 -10.59 -7.70 26.38
C GLY A 231 -10.13 -8.96 27.10
N ALA A 232 -8.85 -9.01 27.49
CA ALA A 232 -8.28 -10.13 28.24
C ALA A 232 -8.71 -10.18 29.74
N GLY A 233 -9.61 -9.27 30.17
CA GLY A 233 -9.99 -9.10 31.57
C GLY A 233 -8.91 -8.40 32.40
N GLU A 234 -9.18 -8.23 33.69
CA GLU A 234 -8.17 -7.80 34.64
C GLU A 234 -7.09 -8.90 34.71
N PRO A 235 -5.79 -8.57 34.58
CA PRO A 235 -4.79 -9.49 35.10
C PRO A 235 -5.14 -9.73 36.57
N CYS A 236 -4.93 -10.95 37.10
CA CYS A 236 -5.30 -11.31 38.47
C CYS A 236 -4.52 -10.54 39.58
N GLY A 237 -4.03 -9.33 39.28
CA GLY A 237 -3.32 -8.37 40.10
C GLY A 237 -2.90 -7.17 39.26
N GLU A 238 -2.53 -6.07 39.91
CA GLU A 238 -1.92 -4.91 39.25
C GLU A 238 -0.60 -5.33 38.55
N VAL A 239 -0.46 -5.10 37.24
CA VAL A 239 0.83 -5.31 36.55
C VAL A 239 1.79 -4.18 36.91
N PRO A 240 2.99 -4.47 37.47
CA PRO A 240 4.02 -3.46 37.75
C PRO A 240 4.45 -2.73 36.47
N ALA A 241 4.56 -1.41 36.51
CA ALA A 241 5.04 -0.60 35.39
C ALA A 241 6.58 -0.57 35.29
N TYR A 242 7.29 -0.92 36.36
CA TYR A 242 8.75 -1.05 36.41
C TYR A 242 9.16 -2.10 37.47
N ASP A 243 10.36 -2.66 37.30
CA ASP A 243 10.93 -3.62 38.24
C ASP A 243 11.00 -3.01 39.65
N GLY A 244 10.35 -3.66 40.61
CA GLY A 244 10.30 -3.23 42.02
C GLY A 244 9.14 -2.32 42.40
N GLU A 245 8.18 -2.04 41.51
CA GLU A 245 6.93 -1.36 41.91
C GLU A 245 6.07 -2.29 42.77
N GLU A 246 5.81 -1.89 44.02
CA GLU A 246 4.83 -2.56 44.89
C GLU A 246 3.44 -1.94 44.70
N PRO A 247 2.38 -2.76 44.54
CA PRO A 247 1.01 -2.28 44.46
C PRO A 247 0.60 -1.62 45.79
N VAL A 248 -0.24 -0.59 45.71
CA VAL A 248 -0.72 0.10 46.91
C VAL A 248 -1.58 -0.87 47.73
N PRO A 249 -1.45 -0.92 49.07
CA PRO A 249 -2.38 -1.68 49.89
C PRO A 249 -3.83 -1.27 49.56
N ASP A 250 -4.71 -2.27 49.39
CA ASP A 250 -6.12 -2.12 48.99
C ASP A 250 -6.38 -1.64 47.54
N SER A 251 -5.42 -1.77 46.62
CA SER A 251 -5.66 -1.47 45.18
C SER A 251 -6.40 -2.57 44.41
N ALA A 252 -6.60 -3.75 45.02
CA ALA A 252 -7.42 -4.82 44.47
C ALA A 252 -8.90 -4.59 44.82
N LEU A 253 -9.70 -4.18 43.82
CA LEU A 253 -11.17 -4.13 43.87
C LEU A 253 -11.80 -5.34 43.20
#